data_AF-A0A917E9M6-F1
#
_entry.id   AF-A0A917E9M6-F1
#
_cell.length_a   1.000
_cell.length_b   1.000
_cell.length_c   1.000
_cell.angle_alpha   90.00
_cell.angle_beta   90.00
_cell.angle_gamma   90.00
#
_symmetry.space_group_name_H-M   'P 1'
#
loop_
_entity.id
_entity.type
_entity.pdbx_description
1 polymer ?
#
loop_
_entity_poly.entity_id
_entity_poly.type
_entity_poly.pdbx_seq_one_letter_code
_entity_poly.pdbx_strand_id
1 'polypeptide(L)'
;MRFDQFVGIDWSGAIGVRHPSVQVAICEIGDDAPRLVLPAGGTWSRMEVLEWLGGLSGDVLVGMDAGFGFAAVAGVSGPARELWAEVDRVSSADVDLGGHAFVAARRELFWMGAADGPRHLKAHFRETERVYAVSRLGTPTSNFVLLGASQVGKATLSAMRLLHRLGWAVWPFDAVPDHGPVIVEIYAQAFARMAGFRGKLRDKAALDVALAHFGSAAMAEGFPGVFPDHVGDAIVSAAGLRAIAGEAKWWAPAGLEAVRESEGWTFGIV
;
A
#
# COMPACT_ATOMS: atom_id res chain seq x y z
N MET A 1 -4.73 -0.16 23.12
CA MET A 1 -4.50 -0.23 21.66
C MET A 1 -5.84 -0.05 21.00
N ARG A 2 -5.94 0.82 19.99
CA ARG A 2 -7.23 1.16 19.37
C ARG A 2 -7.76 0.04 18.45
N PHE A 3 -6.90 -0.55 17.65
CA PHE A 3 -7.26 -1.57 16.68
C PHE A 3 -7.10 -2.97 17.28
N ASP A 4 -8.01 -3.88 16.94
CA ASP A 4 -7.98 -5.28 17.36
C ASP A 4 -7.55 -6.24 16.23
N GLN A 5 -7.64 -5.80 14.98
CA GLN A 5 -7.21 -6.53 13.79
C GLN A 5 -6.31 -5.68 12.88
N PHE A 6 -5.32 -6.34 12.28
CA PHE A 6 -4.30 -5.72 11.43
C PHE A 6 -4.18 -6.49 10.13
N VAL A 7 -4.38 -5.81 9.01
CA VAL A 7 -4.36 -6.41 7.68
C VAL A 7 -3.22 -5.83 6.87
N GLY A 8 -2.36 -6.69 6.33
CA GLY A 8 -1.34 -6.32 5.35
C GLY A 8 -1.77 -6.76 3.95
N ILE A 9 -1.73 -5.84 2.99
CA ILE A 9 -2.08 -6.09 1.59
C ILE A 9 -0.89 -5.73 0.70
N ASP A 10 -0.34 -6.71 -0.01
CA ASP A 10 0.47 -6.42 -1.19
C ASP A 10 -0.46 -6.21 -2.39
N TRP A 11 -0.26 -5.14 -3.14
CA TRP A 11 -1.20 -4.64 -4.14
C TRP A 11 -0.63 -4.69 -5.56
N SER A 12 -1.51 -4.68 -6.57
CA SER A 12 -1.10 -4.77 -7.97
C SER A 12 -1.74 -3.71 -8.84
N GLY A 13 -0.90 -3.11 -9.69
CA GLY A 13 -1.30 -2.27 -10.82
C GLY A 13 -1.30 -2.99 -12.17
N ALA A 14 -1.08 -4.30 -12.19
CA ALA A 14 -0.99 -5.06 -13.44
C ALA A 14 -2.30 -5.00 -14.25
N ILE A 15 -2.20 -5.14 -15.57
CA ILE A 15 -3.37 -5.32 -16.43
C ILE A 15 -3.92 -6.73 -16.19
N GLY A 16 -5.24 -6.84 -16.00
CA GLY A 16 -5.91 -8.12 -15.82
C GLY A 16 -7.10 -8.00 -14.87
N VAL A 17 -7.69 -9.16 -14.59
CA VAL A 17 -8.86 -9.32 -13.70
C VAL A 17 -8.56 -10.20 -12.47
N ARG A 18 -7.36 -10.78 -12.42
CA ARG A 18 -6.89 -11.69 -11.37
C ARG A 18 -5.38 -11.49 -11.23
N HIS A 19 -4.90 -11.36 -10.00
CA HIS A 19 -3.57 -10.89 -9.69
C HIS A 19 -2.90 -11.80 -8.66
N PRO A 20 -2.01 -12.72 -9.09
CA PRO A 20 -1.25 -13.58 -8.17
C PRO A 20 -0.38 -12.79 -7.19
N SER A 21 0.02 -11.57 -7.57
CA SER A 21 0.79 -10.66 -6.73
C SER A 21 -0.04 -9.94 -5.68
N VAL A 22 -1.37 -9.99 -5.74
CA VAL A 22 -2.22 -9.46 -4.66
C VAL A 22 -2.31 -10.52 -3.58
N GLN A 23 -1.83 -10.18 -2.38
CA GLN A 23 -1.83 -11.05 -1.21
C GLN A 23 -2.39 -10.28 -0.02
N VAL A 24 -3.19 -10.96 0.79
CA VAL A 24 -3.85 -10.40 1.97
C VAL A 24 -3.49 -11.27 3.16
N ALA A 25 -2.96 -10.66 4.22
CA ALA A 25 -2.70 -11.31 5.49
C ALA A 25 -3.38 -10.54 6.62
N ILE A 26 -3.81 -11.26 7.65
CA ILE A 26 -4.46 -10.68 8.82
C ILE A 26 -3.87 -11.26 10.10
N CYS A 27 -3.74 -10.43 11.14
CA CYS A 27 -3.51 -10.87 12.50
C CYS A 27 -4.35 -10.05 13.48
N GLU A 28 -4.51 -10.57 14.70
CA GLU A 28 -5.24 -9.92 15.78
C GLU A 28 -4.26 -9.44 16.86
N ILE A 29 -4.76 -8.76 17.90
CA ILE A 29 -3.97 -8.48 19.10
C ILE A 29 -3.35 -9.76 19.70
N GLY A 30 -2.24 -9.60 20.41
CA GLY A 30 -1.43 -10.70 20.91
C GLY A 30 -0.21 -10.93 20.02
N ASP A 31 0.28 -12.15 20.02
CA ASP A 31 1.54 -12.55 19.37
C ASP A 31 1.36 -13.64 18.31
N ASP A 32 0.14 -14.13 18.04
CA ASP A 32 -0.06 -15.14 16.99
C ASP A 32 0.47 -14.69 15.62
N ALA A 33 1.01 -15.66 14.87
CA ALA A 33 1.53 -15.43 13.52
C ALA A 33 0.40 -14.95 12.58
N PRO A 34 0.65 -13.96 11.69
CA PRO A 34 -0.35 -13.57 10.72
C PRO A 34 -0.74 -14.71 9.79
N ARG A 35 -2.01 -14.77 9.42
CA ARG A 35 -2.57 -15.77 8.51
C ARG A 35 -2.92 -15.16 7.16
N LEU A 36 -2.66 -15.90 6.09
CA LEU A 36 -3.13 -15.51 4.76
C LEU A 36 -4.66 -15.63 4.68
N VAL A 37 -5.27 -14.66 4.01
CA VAL A 37 -6.67 -14.70 3.61
C VAL A 37 -6.71 -15.15 2.15
N LEU A 38 -7.32 -16.30 1.91
CA LEU A 38 -7.39 -16.90 0.59
C LEU A 38 -8.69 -16.50 -0.12
N PRO A 39 -8.63 -16.08 -1.40
CA PRO A 39 -9.82 -15.81 -2.19
C PRO A 39 -10.48 -17.12 -2.61
N ALA A 40 -11.81 -17.11 -2.79
CA ALA A 40 -12.56 -18.30 -3.19
C ALA A 40 -12.07 -18.91 -4.52
N GLY A 41 -11.64 -18.06 -5.46
CA GLY A 41 -11.11 -18.46 -6.77
C GLY A 41 -9.61 -18.78 -6.80
N GLY A 42 -8.93 -18.84 -5.65
CA GLY A 42 -7.48 -19.14 -5.55
C GLY A 42 -6.53 -18.01 -5.97
N THR A 43 -6.99 -17.01 -6.73
CA THR A 43 -6.24 -15.79 -7.04
C THR A 43 -7.14 -14.57 -6.89
N TRP A 44 -6.67 -13.55 -6.17
CA TRP A 44 -7.44 -12.34 -5.88
C TRP A 44 -7.72 -11.54 -7.14
N SER A 45 -8.94 -11.04 -7.30
CA SER A 45 -9.19 -9.81 -8.05
C SER A 45 -9.17 -8.61 -7.10
N ARG A 46 -8.96 -7.40 -7.62
CA ARG A 46 -9.02 -6.16 -6.82
C ARG A 46 -10.45 -5.87 -6.37
N MET A 47 -11.46 -6.23 -7.16
CA MET A 47 -12.87 -6.17 -6.77
C MET A 47 -13.21 -7.13 -5.64
N GLU A 48 -12.63 -8.33 -5.60
CA GLU A 48 -12.81 -9.25 -4.48
C GLU A 48 -12.17 -8.71 -3.20
N VAL A 49 -11.00 -8.05 -3.30
CA VAL A 49 -10.41 -7.37 -2.13
C VAL A 49 -11.33 -6.24 -1.65
N LEU A 50 -11.87 -5.43 -2.57
CA LEU A 50 -12.85 -4.39 -2.23
C LEU A 50 -14.07 -4.97 -1.51
N GLU A 51 -14.65 -6.07 -2.02
CA GLU A 51 -15.79 -6.75 -1.41
C GLU A 51 -15.44 -7.33 -0.03
N TRP A 52 -14.30 -8.00 0.08
CA TRP A 52 -13.82 -8.57 1.33
C TRP A 52 -13.59 -7.50 2.38
N LEU A 53 -12.93 -6.39 2.03
CA LEU A 53 -12.78 -5.23 2.90
C LEU A 53 -14.15 -4.69 3.30
N GLY A 54 -15.06 -4.45 2.36
CA GLY A 54 -16.41 -3.96 2.65
C GLY A 54 -17.24 -4.85 3.57
N GLY A 55 -16.89 -6.13 3.71
CA GLY A 55 -17.49 -7.07 4.64
C GLY A 55 -16.85 -7.10 6.05
N LEU A 56 -15.70 -6.44 6.24
CA LEU A 56 -15.07 -6.34 7.57
C LEU A 56 -15.86 -5.38 8.48
N SER A 57 -15.79 -5.65 9.77
CA SER A 57 -16.37 -4.81 10.81
C SER A 57 -15.45 -4.82 12.04
N GLY A 58 -15.63 -3.85 12.93
CA GLY A 58 -14.77 -3.68 14.10
C GLY A 58 -13.62 -2.69 13.86
N ASP A 59 -12.68 -2.68 14.80
CA ASP A 59 -11.57 -1.73 14.84
C ASP A 59 -10.36 -2.28 14.07
N VAL A 60 -10.45 -2.26 12.74
CA VAL A 60 -9.43 -2.84 11.84
C VAL A 60 -8.48 -1.77 11.31
N LEU A 61 -7.17 -2.04 11.35
CA LEU A 61 -6.16 -1.25 10.63
C LEU A 61 -5.67 -2.02 9.40
N VAL A 62 -5.92 -1.48 8.21
CA VAL A 62 -5.49 -2.06 6.94
C VAL A 62 -4.32 -1.24 6.38
N GLY A 63 -3.18 -1.88 6.14
CA GLY A 63 -2.09 -1.30 5.36
C GLY A 63 -2.07 -1.90 3.95
N MET A 64 -2.08 -1.04 2.93
CA MET A 64 -1.98 -1.45 1.53
C MET A 64 -0.69 -0.92 0.89
N ASP A 65 0.11 -1.80 0.29
CA ASP A 65 1.38 -1.47 -0.39
C ASP A 65 1.11 -0.85 -1.77
N ALA A 66 0.58 0.37 -1.75
CA ALA A 66 0.34 1.19 -2.92
C ALA A 66 0.21 2.66 -2.52
N GLY A 67 0.67 3.57 -3.39
CA GLY A 67 0.46 5.00 -3.20
C GLY A 67 -1.03 5.36 -3.15
N PHE A 68 -1.42 6.23 -2.23
CA PHE A 68 -2.80 6.77 -2.16
C PHE A 68 -2.90 8.17 -2.78
N GLY A 69 -1.77 8.74 -3.19
CA GLY A 69 -1.67 10.08 -3.75
C GLY A 69 -0.58 10.20 -4.82
N PHE A 70 -0.56 11.35 -5.48
CA PHE A 70 0.55 11.76 -6.33
C PHE A 70 1.31 12.91 -5.68
N ALA A 71 2.55 13.14 -6.14
CA ALA A 71 3.25 14.38 -5.79
C ALA A 71 2.48 15.58 -6.35
N ALA A 72 2.41 16.65 -5.57
CA ALA A 72 1.71 17.86 -5.96
C ALA A 72 2.44 18.54 -7.13
N VAL A 73 1.86 18.39 -8.32
CA VAL A 73 2.30 19.07 -9.54
C VAL A 73 1.10 19.74 -10.22
N ALA A 74 1.36 20.60 -11.20
CA ALA A 74 0.31 21.29 -11.93
C ALA A 74 -0.73 20.30 -12.48
N GLY A 75 -2.00 20.50 -12.13
CA GLY A 75 -3.12 19.64 -12.53
C GLY A 75 -3.41 18.44 -11.63
N VAL A 76 -2.61 18.18 -10.58
CA VAL A 76 -2.86 17.15 -9.54
C VAL A 76 -2.39 17.62 -8.15
N SER A 77 -2.50 18.91 -7.86
CA SER A 77 -2.10 19.51 -6.57
C SER A 77 -3.27 19.72 -5.59
N GLY A 78 -4.49 19.38 -6.01
CA GLY A 78 -5.70 19.53 -5.20
C GLY A 78 -5.87 18.40 -4.18
N PRO A 79 -7.03 18.37 -3.49
CA PRO A 79 -7.33 17.32 -2.52
C PRO A 79 -7.34 15.92 -3.15
N ALA A 80 -6.74 14.95 -2.48
CA ALA A 80 -6.61 13.58 -2.97
C ALA A 80 -7.97 12.93 -3.25
N ARG A 81 -8.99 13.21 -2.42
CA ARG A 81 -10.34 12.67 -2.61
C ARG A 81 -10.97 13.10 -3.94
N GLU A 82 -10.70 14.33 -4.40
CA GLU A 82 -11.16 14.81 -5.71
C GLU A 82 -10.43 14.08 -6.84
N LEU A 83 -9.11 13.88 -6.70
CA LEU A 83 -8.32 13.08 -7.62
C LEU A 83 -8.83 11.63 -7.70
N TRP A 84 -9.16 11.00 -6.58
CA TRP A 84 -9.68 9.63 -6.58
C TRP A 84 -11.01 9.53 -7.32
N ALA A 85 -11.91 10.49 -7.13
CA ALA A 85 -13.17 10.57 -7.85
C ALA A 85 -12.95 10.79 -9.37
N GLU A 86 -11.99 11.64 -9.75
CA GLU A 86 -11.62 11.82 -11.16
C GLU A 86 -11.10 10.53 -11.78
N VAL A 87 -10.15 9.86 -11.11
CA VAL A 87 -9.57 8.59 -11.55
C VAL A 87 -10.65 7.53 -11.72
N ASP A 88 -11.54 7.35 -10.74
CA ASP A 88 -12.60 6.34 -10.86
C ASP A 88 -13.58 6.63 -12.01
N ARG A 89 -13.97 7.90 -12.19
CA ARG A 89 -14.85 8.31 -13.28
C ARG A 89 -14.23 8.06 -14.66
N VAL A 90 -12.99 8.50 -14.85
CA VAL A 90 -12.26 8.37 -16.13
C VAL A 90 -11.96 6.91 -16.46
N SER A 91 -11.65 6.10 -15.43
CA SER A 91 -11.39 4.66 -15.57
C SER A 91 -12.61 3.78 -15.35
N SER A 92 -13.84 4.31 -15.44
CA SER A 92 -15.07 3.55 -15.21
C SER A 92 -15.22 2.29 -16.06
N ALA A 93 -14.69 2.30 -17.30
CA ALA A 93 -14.68 1.15 -18.20
C ALA A 93 -13.51 0.18 -18.00
N ASP A 94 -12.50 0.54 -17.19
CA ASP A 94 -11.37 -0.34 -16.90
C ASP A 94 -11.82 -1.48 -15.97
N VAL A 95 -11.50 -2.71 -16.37
CA VAL A 95 -11.79 -3.91 -15.59
C VAL A 95 -11.06 -3.92 -14.24
N ASP A 96 -11.70 -4.52 -13.25
CA ASP A 96 -11.12 -4.84 -11.94
C ASP A 96 -10.39 -3.68 -11.27
N LEU A 97 -10.95 -2.46 -11.27
CA LEU A 97 -10.31 -1.27 -10.68
C LEU A 97 -9.01 -0.83 -11.39
N GLY A 98 -8.81 -1.18 -12.67
CA GLY A 98 -7.68 -0.67 -13.46
C GLY A 98 -7.67 0.86 -13.59
N GLY A 99 -6.49 1.46 -13.77
CA GLY A 99 -6.32 2.92 -13.94
C GLY A 99 -5.78 3.33 -15.32
N HIS A 100 -5.89 2.47 -16.32
CA HIS A 100 -5.19 2.62 -17.60
C HIS A 100 -5.82 3.71 -18.48
N ALA A 101 -7.15 3.84 -18.46
CA ALA A 101 -7.83 4.92 -19.17
C ALA A 101 -7.43 6.30 -18.62
N PHE A 102 -7.21 6.43 -17.30
CA PHE A 102 -6.68 7.67 -16.72
C PHE A 102 -5.27 8.00 -17.22
N VAL A 103 -4.38 7.00 -17.31
CA VAL A 103 -3.04 7.20 -17.89
C VAL A 103 -3.11 7.71 -19.33
N ALA A 104 -4.05 7.19 -20.13
CA ALA A 104 -4.26 7.65 -21.50
C ALA A 104 -4.84 9.08 -21.56
N ALA A 105 -5.79 9.40 -20.68
CA ALA A 105 -6.46 10.71 -20.64
C ALA A 105 -5.57 11.83 -20.08
N ARG A 106 -4.65 11.51 -19.16
CA ARG A 106 -3.72 12.43 -18.49
C ARG A 106 -2.27 12.11 -18.83
N ARG A 107 -2.05 11.76 -20.09
CA ARG A 107 -0.79 11.24 -20.63
C ARG A 107 0.39 12.18 -20.39
N GLU A 108 0.13 13.48 -20.33
CA GLU A 108 1.10 14.53 -20.06
C GLU A 108 1.73 14.45 -18.67
N LEU A 109 1.06 13.84 -17.69
CA LEU A 109 1.60 13.69 -16.33
C LEU A 109 2.70 12.62 -16.28
N PHE A 110 2.56 11.57 -17.09
CA PHE A 110 3.34 10.35 -16.94
C PHE A 110 4.56 10.31 -17.85
N TRP A 111 5.63 9.72 -17.34
CA TRP A 111 6.78 9.30 -18.14
C TRP A 111 6.66 7.81 -18.46
N MET A 112 6.50 7.50 -19.74
CA MET A 112 6.34 6.15 -20.29
C MET A 112 7.45 5.77 -21.27
N GLY A 113 8.38 6.68 -21.57
CA GLY A 113 9.55 6.42 -22.38
C GLY A 113 10.21 7.69 -22.90
N ALA A 114 11.26 7.53 -23.71
CA ALA A 114 12.05 8.64 -24.23
C ALA A 114 11.24 9.68 -25.04
N ALA A 115 10.11 9.27 -25.64
CA ALA A 115 9.20 10.17 -26.34
C ALA A 115 8.56 11.23 -25.42
N ASP A 116 8.56 11.01 -24.10
CA ASP A 116 8.03 11.95 -23.09
C ASP A 116 9.07 12.96 -22.59
N GLY A 117 10.24 12.97 -23.23
CA GLY A 117 11.38 13.76 -22.81
C GLY A 117 12.16 13.14 -21.64
N PRO A 118 13.05 13.92 -21.01
CA PRO A 118 13.92 13.44 -19.94
C PRO A 118 13.13 12.95 -18.71
N ARG A 119 13.42 11.72 -18.26
CA ARG A 119 12.76 11.08 -17.10
C ARG A 119 12.73 11.96 -15.85
N HIS A 120 13.84 12.62 -15.52
CA HIS A 120 13.96 13.41 -14.30
C HIS A 120 13.03 14.64 -14.26
N LEU A 121 12.53 15.11 -15.41
CA LEU A 121 11.57 16.22 -15.46
C LEU A 121 10.14 15.81 -15.13
N LYS A 122 9.85 14.49 -15.11
CA LYS A 122 8.53 13.92 -14.81
C LYS A 122 8.54 12.99 -13.59
N ALA A 123 9.70 12.52 -13.16
CA ALA A 123 9.84 11.64 -12.00
C ALA A 123 9.74 12.44 -10.69
N HIS A 124 8.54 12.95 -10.40
CA HIS A 124 8.27 13.69 -9.18
C HIS A 124 8.08 12.73 -7.98
N PHE A 125 8.67 13.10 -6.84
CA PHE A 125 8.50 12.40 -5.57
C PHE A 125 7.58 13.21 -4.67
N ARG A 126 6.72 12.53 -3.92
CA ARG A 126 6.01 13.09 -2.78
C ARG A 126 6.99 13.37 -1.65
N GLU A 127 6.54 14.13 -0.66
CA GLU A 127 7.35 14.44 0.51
C GLU A 127 7.73 13.19 1.30
N THR A 128 6.80 12.23 1.47
CA THR A 128 7.08 10.94 2.11
C THR A 128 8.21 10.17 1.42
N GLU A 129 8.29 10.19 0.07
CA GLU A 129 9.39 9.54 -0.66
C GLU A 129 10.74 10.23 -0.43
N ARG A 130 10.75 11.56 -0.22
CA ARG A 130 11.98 12.29 0.11
C ARG A 130 12.47 11.93 1.51
N VAL A 131 11.58 11.85 2.49
CA VAL A 131 11.90 11.39 3.86
C VAL A 131 12.41 9.95 3.83
N TYR A 132 11.72 9.09 3.08
CA TYR A 132 12.09 7.69 2.89
C TYR A 132 13.50 7.50 2.29
N ALA A 133 13.89 8.33 1.30
CA ALA A 133 15.23 8.29 0.71
C ALA A 133 16.33 8.55 1.77
N VAL A 134 16.05 9.46 2.71
CA VAL A 134 16.98 9.82 3.80
C VAL A 134 17.07 8.70 4.84
N SER A 135 15.96 8.04 5.17
CA SER A 135 15.92 6.98 6.20
C SER A 135 16.63 5.68 5.78
N ARG A 136 16.99 5.52 4.49
CA ARG A 136 17.60 4.31 3.91
C ARG A 136 16.77 3.04 4.17
N LEU A 137 15.47 3.22 4.35
CA LEU A 137 14.54 2.11 4.47
C LEU A 137 14.36 1.39 3.11
N GLY A 138 14.80 2.03 2.01
CA GLY A 138 14.93 1.48 0.65
C GLY A 138 14.99 2.58 -0.41
N THR A 139 14.57 2.30 -1.65
CA THR A 139 14.71 3.23 -2.79
C THR A 139 13.33 3.69 -3.29
N PRO A 140 12.96 4.98 -3.14
CA PRO A 140 11.66 5.46 -3.61
C PRO A 140 11.59 5.43 -5.14
N THR A 141 10.37 5.23 -5.64
CA THR A 141 10.07 5.27 -7.08
C THR A 141 8.92 6.24 -7.30
N SER A 142 8.98 7.01 -8.38
CA SER A 142 7.97 8.03 -8.66
C SER A 142 6.71 7.39 -9.22
N ASN A 143 5.55 7.77 -8.68
CA ASN A 143 4.22 7.36 -9.17
C ASN A 143 3.93 7.87 -10.60
N PHE A 144 4.76 8.78 -11.14
CA PHE A 144 4.64 9.28 -12.50
C PHE A 144 5.46 8.47 -13.53
N VAL A 145 6.32 7.54 -13.09
CA VAL A 145 7.14 6.70 -13.97
C VAL A 145 6.44 5.37 -14.20
N LEU A 146 5.98 5.13 -15.43
CA LEU A 146 5.17 3.96 -15.79
C LEU A 146 5.86 2.98 -16.74
N LEU A 147 7.19 3.04 -16.84
CA LEU A 147 8.02 2.15 -17.65
C LEU A 147 9.09 1.46 -16.79
N GLY A 148 9.26 0.16 -16.99
CA GLY A 148 10.30 -0.66 -16.35
C GLY A 148 9.82 -1.38 -15.09
N ALA A 149 10.77 -2.01 -14.38
CA ALA A 149 10.50 -2.92 -13.26
C ALA A 149 9.97 -2.23 -11.99
N SER A 150 9.86 -0.90 -11.96
CA SER A 150 9.53 -0.10 -10.78
C SER A 150 8.29 0.78 -10.98
N GLN A 151 7.29 0.28 -11.72
CA GLN A 151 6.06 1.00 -12.03
C GLN A 151 5.03 0.91 -10.89
N VAL A 152 5.14 1.80 -9.91
CA VAL A 152 4.20 1.90 -8.77
C VAL A 152 2.95 2.75 -9.11
N GLY A 153 3.02 3.59 -10.15
CA GLY A 153 1.94 4.51 -10.51
C GLY A 153 0.64 3.82 -10.93
N LYS A 154 0.71 2.66 -11.60
CA LYS A 154 -0.51 1.90 -11.96
C LYS A 154 -1.19 1.29 -10.73
N ALA A 155 -0.41 0.84 -9.75
CA ALA A 155 -0.92 0.32 -8.48
C ALA A 155 -1.54 1.46 -7.65
N THR A 156 -0.92 2.65 -7.69
CA THR A 156 -1.46 3.88 -7.10
C THR A 156 -2.84 4.21 -7.68
N LEU A 157 -2.99 4.21 -9.00
CA LEU A 157 -4.28 4.49 -9.63
C LEU A 157 -5.36 3.45 -9.28
N SER A 158 -5.02 2.16 -9.23
CA SER A 158 -6.00 1.14 -8.83
C SER A 158 -6.36 1.19 -7.36
N ALA A 159 -5.41 1.55 -6.49
CA ALA A 159 -5.65 1.83 -5.08
C ALA A 159 -6.62 3.01 -4.91
N MET A 160 -6.40 4.13 -5.59
CA MET A 160 -7.30 5.30 -5.54
C MET A 160 -8.76 4.93 -5.89
N ARG A 161 -8.96 4.08 -6.91
CA ARG A 161 -10.30 3.58 -7.27
C ARG A 161 -10.91 2.70 -6.18
N LEU A 162 -10.12 1.82 -5.56
CA LEU A 162 -10.58 1.03 -4.42
C LEU A 162 -10.99 1.92 -3.26
N LEU A 163 -10.15 2.89 -2.87
CA LEU A 163 -10.41 3.81 -1.76
C LEU A 163 -11.67 4.64 -1.99
N HIS A 164 -11.85 5.17 -3.21
CA HIS A 164 -13.05 5.93 -3.58
C HIS A 164 -14.33 5.12 -3.40
N ARG A 165 -14.32 3.84 -3.79
CA ARG A 165 -15.49 2.95 -3.73
C ARG A 165 -15.73 2.36 -2.34
N LEU A 166 -14.66 2.11 -1.58
CA LEU A 166 -14.74 1.52 -0.24
C LEU A 166 -15.35 2.51 0.76
N GLY A 167 -15.06 3.80 0.63
CA GLY A 167 -15.68 4.86 1.44
C GLY A 167 -15.27 4.87 2.91
N TRP A 168 -14.23 4.12 3.28
CA TRP A 168 -13.66 4.12 4.64
C TRP A 168 -12.85 5.39 4.94
N ALA A 169 -12.51 5.56 6.22
CA ALA A 169 -11.53 6.54 6.65
C ALA A 169 -10.13 6.12 6.14
N VAL A 170 -9.46 7.04 5.45
CA VAL A 170 -8.12 6.86 4.88
C VAL A 170 -7.17 7.82 5.57
N TRP A 171 -6.26 7.31 6.40
CA TRP A 171 -5.22 8.17 6.96
C TRP A 171 -4.12 8.41 5.91
N PRO A 172 -3.59 9.64 5.79
CA PRO A 172 -3.85 10.81 6.63
C PRO A 172 -4.97 11.76 6.12
N PHE A 173 -5.58 11.45 4.98
CA PHE A 173 -6.56 12.31 4.30
C PHE A 173 -7.81 12.59 5.14
N ASP A 174 -8.19 11.66 6.02
CA ASP A 174 -9.29 11.82 6.97
C ASP A 174 -8.80 11.77 8.42
N ALA A 175 -9.61 12.35 9.31
CA ALA A 175 -9.47 12.11 10.73
C ALA A 175 -9.68 10.62 11.04
N VAL A 176 -8.84 10.08 11.93
CA VAL A 176 -8.93 8.68 12.34
C VAL A 176 -10.11 8.53 13.33
N PRO A 177 -11.23 7.86 12.98
CA PRO A 177 -12.48 7.88 13.76
C PRO A 177 -12.36 7.15 15.10
N ASP A 178 -13.12 7.40 16.17
CA ASP A 178 -12.86 6.66 17.45
C ASP A 178 -13.04 5.13 17.35
N HIS A 179 -13.91 4.69 16.45
CA HIS A 179 -14.18 3.27 16.14
C HIS A 179 -14.27 3.04 14.63
N GLY A 180 -14.13 1.79 14.22
CA GLY A 180 -14.28 1.33 12.86
C GLY A 180 -12.98 1.24 12.08
N PRO A 181 -13.07 0.75 10.83
CA PRO A 181 -11.91 0.43 10.03
C PRO A 181 -11.21 1.69 9.50
N VAL A 182 -9.88 1.59 9.39
CA VAL A 182 -9.01 2.61 8.81
C VAL A 182 -8.07 1.94 7.83
N ILE A 183 -7.87 2.58 6.68
CA ILE A 183 -6.88 2.15 5.71
C ILE A 183 -5.74 3.17 5.61
N VAL A 184 -4.51 2.66 5.56
CA VAL A 184 -3.27 3.43 5.48
C VAL A 184 -2.43 2.93 4.31
N GLU A 185 -1.72 3.86 3.68
CA GLU A 185 -0.67 3.50 2.74
C GLU A 185 0.52 2.94 3.53
N ILE A 186 1.11 1.84 3.04
CA ILE A 186 2.36 1.30 3.58
C ILE A 186 3.38 1.10 2.48
N TYR A 187 4.62 0.79 2.88
CA TYR A 187 5.61 0.19 2.01
C TYR A 187 6.12 -1.10 2.67
N ALA A 188 5.76 -2.27 2.14
CA ALA A 188 6.04 -3.55 2.80
C ALA A 188 7.55 -3.76 3.07
N GLN A 189 8.40 -3.28 2.19
CA GLN A 189 9.86 -3.36 2.35
C GLN A 189 10.36 -2.57 3.56
N ALA A 190 9.65 -1.51 4.00
CA ALA A 190 10.00 -0.79 5.22
C ALA A 190 9.90 -1.69 6.45
N PHE A 191 8.87 -2.54 6.54
CA PHE A 191 8.72 -3.50 7.66
C PHE A 191 9.81 -4.57 7.63
N ALA A 192 10.11 -5.16 6.46
CA ALA A 192 11.24 -6.08 6.34
C ALA A 192 12.56 -5.40 6.77
N ARG A 193 12.73 -4.12 6.44
CA ARG A 193 13.92 -3.34 6.77
C ARG A 193 14.03 -2.99 8.24
N MET A 194 12.93 -2.67 8.92
CA MET A 194 12.87 -2.50 10.38
C MET A 194 13.35 -3.78 11.08
N ALA A 195 12.95 -4.94 10.57
CA ALA A 195 13.41 -6.24 11.04
C ALA A 195 14.86 -6.61 10.63
N GLY A 196 15.60 -5.69 10.01
CA GLY A 196 17.02 -5.87 9.68
C GLY A 196 17.30 -6.48 8.31
N PHE A 197 16.28 -6.82 7.52
CA PHE A 197 16.45 -7.43 6.20
C PHE A 197 16.70 -6.40 5.10
N ARG A 198 17.36 -6.83 4.02
CA ARG A 198 17.49 -6.06 2.78
C ARG A 198 16.82 -6.84 1.66
N GLY A 199 15.86 -6.21 0.99
CA GLY A 199 15.08 -6.83 -0.08
C GLY A 199 13.84 -7.56 0.45
N LYS A 200 13.29 -8.43 -0.39
CA LYS A 200 12.03 -9.14 -0.15
C LYS A 200 12.24 -10.44 0.63
N LEU A 201 11.28 -10.78 1.49
CA LEU A 201 11.24 -12.03 2.24
C LEU A 201 10.60 -13.12 1.36
N ARG A 202 11.33 -14.20 1.07
CA ARG A 202 10.89 -15.27 0.15
C ARG A 202 10.97 -16.67 0.74
N ASP A 203 11.41 -16.78 1.98
CA ASP A 203 11.57 -18.05 2.69
C ASP A 203 11.10 -17.93 4.13
N LYS A 204 10.66 -19.06 4.67
CA LYS A 204 10.06 -19.15 6.00
C LYS A 204 11.03 -18.74 7.11
N ALA A 205 12.31 -19.10 6.98
CA ALA A 205 13.30 -18.82 8.02
C ALA A 205 13.54 -17.31 8.17
N ALA A 206 13.72 -16.59 7.06
CA ALA A 206 13.84 -15.14 7.06
C ALA A 206 12.55 -14.46 7.56
N LEU A 207 11.38 -14.97 7.15
CA LEU A 207 10.09 -14.46 7.60
C LEU A 207 9.89 -14.64 9.11
N ASP A 208 10.21 -15.81 9.67
CA ASP A 208 10.07 -16.08 11.11
C ASP A 208 10.97 -15.16 11.94
N VAL A 209 12.19 -14.88 11.48
CA VAL A 209 13.08 -13.89 12.13
C VAL A 209 12.47 -12.49 12.06
N ALA A 210 11.86 -12.10 10.93
CA ALA A 210 11.21 -10.81 10.81
C ALA A 210 9.95 -10.70 11.70
N LEU A 211 9.16 -11.78 11.80
CA LEU A 211 8.00 -11.86 12.69
C LEU A 211 8.41 -11.73 14.16
N ALA A 212 9.48 -12.39 14.58
CA ALA A 212 10.01 -12.29 15.93
C ALA A 212 10.43 -10.86 16.30
N HIS A 213 10.98 -10.09 15.35
CA HIS A 213 11.29 -8.66 15.56
C HIS A 213 10.04 -7.85 15.92
N PHE A 214 8.89 -8.17 15.32
CA PHE A 214 7.60 -7.54 15.59
C PHE A 214 6.83 -8.22 16.74
N GLY A 215 7.49 -9.06 17.54
CA GLY A 215 6.86 -9.78 18.66
C GLY A 215 5.80 -10.79 18.24
N SER A 216 5.91 -11.32 17.01
CA SER A 216 4.97 -12.30 16.46
C SER A 216 5.58 -13.71 16.49
N ALA A 217 4.75 -14.71 16.74
CA ALA A 217 5.09 -16.13 16.68
C ALA A 217 5.54 -16.50 15.25
N ALA A 218 6.33 -17.56 15.17
CA ALA A 218 6.77 -18.13 13.91
C ALA A 218 5.59 -18.72 13.13
N MET A 219 5.73 -18.76 11.80
CA MET A 219 4.77 -19.45 10.94
C MET A 219 4.68 -20.93 11.31
N ALA A 220 3.47 -21.50 11.20
CA ALA A 220 3.21 -22.90 11.51
C ALA A 220 4.13 -23.86 10.75
N GLU A 221 4.35 -25.06 11.29
CA GLU A 221 5.25 -26.07 10.71
C GLU A 221 4.88 -26.43 9.26
N GLY A 222 3.58 -26.48 8.95
CA GLY A 222 3.07 -26.76 7.60
C GLY A 222 3.17 -25.59 6.61
N PHE A 223 3.68 -24.43 7.01
CA PHE A 223 3.84 -23.29 6.10
C PHE A 223 4.97 -23.56 5.08
N PRO A 224 4.81 -23.21 3.79
CA PRO A 224 5.82 -23.47 2.77
C PRO A 224 7.18 -22.88 3.12
N GLY A 225 8.25 -23.66 2.88
CA GLY A 225 9.62 -23.20 3.14
C GLY A 225 10.05 -22.04 2.22
N VAL A 226 9.51 -21.97 1.01
CA VAL A 226 9.75 -20.91 0.00
C VAL A 226 8.42 -20.47 -0.59
N PHE A 227 8.29 -19.18 -0.88
CA PHE A 227 7.06 -18.57 -1.41
C PHE A 227 7.39 -17.32 -2.25
N PRO A 228 6.44 -16.85 -3.10
CA PRO A 228 6.57 -15.57 -3.79
C PRO A 228 6.73 -14.41 -2.78
N ASP A 229 7.51 -13.38 -3.13
CA ASP A 229 7.77 -12.25 -2.24
C ASP A 229 6.50 -11.55 -1.73
N HIS A 230 5.48 -11.45 -2.58
CA HIS A 230 4.19 -10.86 -2.22
C HIS A 230 3.53 -11.50 -0.98
N VAL A 231 3.78 -12.80 -0.75
CA VAL A 231 3.29 -13.50 0.45
C VAL A 231 4.02 -13.00 1.70
N GLY A 232 5.34 -12.89 1.63
CA GLY A 232 6.16 -12.37 2.72
C GLY A 232 5.83 -10.90 3.03
N ASP A 233 5.63 -10.09 2.00
CA ASP A 233 5.27 -8.67 2.12
C ASP A 233 3.93 -8.47 2.83
N ALA A 234 2.89 -9.22 2.46
CA ALA A 234 1.59 -9.15 3.14
C ALA A 234 1.68 -9.56 4.62
N ILE A 235 2.35 -10.69 4.92
CA ILE A 235 2.48 -11.23 6.28
C ILE A 235 3.29 -10.28 7.17
N VAL A 236 4.46 -9.83 6.72
CA VAL A 236 5.32 -8.93 7.52
C VAL A 236 4.65 -7.58 7.74
N SER A 237 3.84 -7.11 6.79
CA SER A 237 3.08 -5.87 6.94
C SER A 237 1.99 -5.98 8.00
N ALA A 238 1.25 -7.09 8.04
CA ALA A 238 0.24 -7.32 9.09
C ALA A 238 0.88 -7.31 10.50
N ALA A 239 1.98 -8.07 10.68
CA ALA A 239 2.72 -8.08 11.94
C ALA A 239 3.33 -6.71 12.30
N GLY A 240 3.90 -6.03 11.31
CA GLY A 240 4.49 -4.70 11.48
C GLY A 240 3.47 -3.66 11.90
N LEU A 241 2.30 -3.62 11.24
CA LEU A 241 1.19 -2.74 11.60
C LEU A 241 0.74 -2.98 13.05
N ARG A 242 0.56 -4.25 13.45
CA ARG A 242 0.26 -4.61 14.84
C ARG A 242 1.31 -4.04 15.79
N ALA A 243 2.59 -4.19 15.50
CA ALA A 243 3.65 -3.72 16.39
C ALA A 243 3.67 -2.19 16.54
N ILE A 244 3.41 -1.44 15.45
CA ILE A 244 3.65 0.00 15.43
C ILE A 244 2.40 0.86 15.63
N ALA A 245 1.18 0.33 15.43
CA ALA A 245 -0.05 1.11 15.44
C ALA A 245 -0.32 1.88 16.75
N GLY A 246 0.25 1.41 17.87
CA GLY A 246 0.12 2.08 19.18
C GLY A 246 1.07 3.26 19.41
N GLU A 247 2.06 3.49 18.54
CA GLU A 247 3.06 4.53 18.77
C GLU A 247 2.70 5.84 18.03
N ALA A 248 2.54 6.93 18.78
CA ALA A 248 2.11 8.22 18.26
C ALA A 248 2.99 8.79 17.14
N LYS A 249 4.30 8.47 17.14
CA LYS A 249 5.25 8.99 16.15
C LYS A 249 4.90 8.60 14.70
N TRP A 250 4.26 7.46 14.50
CA TRP A 250 3.86 7.01 13.15
C TRP A 250 2.60 7.70 12.62
N TRP A 251 1.81 8.31 13.51
CA TRP A 251 0.57 9.01 13.18
C TRP A 251 0.76 10.52 12.99
N ALA A 252 1.89 11.07 13.47
CA ALA A 252 2.24 12.48 13.37
C ALA A 252 3.71 12.70 12.92
N PRO A 253 4.13 12.16 11.76
CA PRO A 253 5.46 12.40 11.21
C PRO A 253 5.67 13.88 10.87
N ALA A 254 6.93 14.33 10.97
CA ALA A 254 7.30 15.68 10.58
C ALA A 254 7.05 15.91 9.08
N GLY A 255 6.39 17.01 8.72
CA GLY A 255 6.06 17.35 7.33
C GLY A 255 4.67 16.89 6.87
N LEU A 256 4.00 16.00 7.62
CA LEU A 256 2.68 15.48 7.26
C LEU A 256 1.65 16.57 6.97
N GLU A 257 1.54 17.57 7.85
CA GLU A 257 0.48 18.58 7.76
C GLU A 257 0.50 19.38 6.44
N ALA A 258 1.66 19.52 5.81
CA ALA A 258 1.77 20.23 4.53
C ALA A 258 1.20 19.45 3.34
N VAL A 259 1.07 18.12 3.47
CA VAL A 259 0.71 17.22 2.37
C VAL A 259 -0.45 16.28 2.70
N ARG A 260 -1.00 16.37 3.92
CA ARG A 260 -2.08 15.54 4.46
C ARG A 260 -3.27 15.42 3.52
N GLU A 261 -3.69 16.52 2.90
CA GLU A 261 -4.88 16.56 2.05
C GLU A 261 -4.59 16.19 0.58
N SER A 262 -3.33 16.21 0.14
CA SER A 262 -2.96 16.08 -1.28
C SER A 262 -2.12 14.82 -1.58
N GLU A 263 -0.87 14.76 -1.12
CA GLU A 263 0.05 13.68 -1.45
C GLU A 263 -0.14 12.44 -0.56
N GLY A 264 -0.57 12.67 0.69
CA GLY A 264 -0.65 11.66 1.74
C GLY A 264 0.69 11.34 2.38
N TRP A 265 0.75 10.19 3.06
CA TRP A 265 1.96 9.73 3.74
C TRP A 265 2.01 8.21 3.84
N THR A 266 3.22 7.66 3.80
CA THR A 266 3.45 6.22 3.98
C THR A 266 3.58 5.91 5.47
N PHE A 267 2.65 5.14 6.02
CA PHE A 267 2.65 4.77 7.43
C PHE A 267 3.89 3.94 7.78
N GLY A 268 4.51 4.22 8.93
CA GLY A 268 5.78 3.61 9.32
C GLY A 268 7.03 4.35 8.82
N ILE A 269 6.89 5.51 8.17
CA ILE A 269 8.00 6.37 7.75
C ILE A 269 7.99 7.68 8.55
N VAL A 270 9.11 8.01 9.21
CA VAL A 270 9.35 9.26 9.97
C VAL A 270 10.72 9.83 9.63
#